data_AF-M5BUP8-F1
#
_entry.id   AF-M5BUP8-F1
#
_cell.length_a   1.000
_cell.length_b   1.000
_cell.length_c   1.000
_cell.angle_alpha   90.00
_cell.angle_beta   90.00
_cell.angle_gamma   90.00
#
_symmetry.space_group_name_H-M   'P 1'
#
loop_
_entity.id
_entity.type
_entity.pdbx_description
1 polymer ?
#
loop_
_entity_poly.entity_id
_entity_poly.type
_entity_poly.pdbx_seq_one_letter_code
_entity_poly.pdbx_strand_id
1 'polypeptide(L)'
;MASHLANIFGTEQDRVNCSFYYKIGACRHGDRCSRKHIRPPFSQTILLPNVYHNPAHNPNATYSDDQLQQDFDTTYEDLYCELAKYGNLLELHVCDNVGDHLIGNVYARYEWETEAQAAVDALNNRWSSSVRRIVTRNRFP
;
A
#
# COMPACT_ATOMS: atom_id res chain seq x y z
N MET A 1 26.01 -19.08 11.05
CA MET A 1 25.23 -19.24 9.80
C MET A 1 23.86 -18.55 9.87
N ALA A 2 23.07 -18.77 10.92
CA ALA A 2 21.76 -18.11 11.09
C ALA A 2 21.84 -16.57 11.17
N SER A 3 22.88 -16.02 11.82
CA SER A 3 23.10 -14.57 11.92
C SER A 3 23.40 -13.89 10.58
N HIS A 4 24.08 -14.57 9.66
CA HIS A 4 24.37 -14.04 8.33
C HIS A 4 23.11 -14.04 7.43
N LEU A 5 22.28 -15.08 7.53
CA LEU A 5 21.00 -15.16 6.81
C LEU A 5 19.97 -14.14 7.35
N ALA A 6 19.95 -13.88 8.66
CA ALA A 6 19.11 -12.85 9.26
C ALA A 6 19.43 -11.44 8.74
N ASN A 7 20.71 -11.16 8.46
CA ASN A 7 21.14 -9.87 7.90
C ASN A 7 20.82 -9.71 6.41
N ILE A 8 20.60 -10.82 5.69
CA ILE A 8 20.27 -10.82 4.26
C ILE A 8 18.76 -10.68 4.04
N PHE A 9 17.94 -11.18 4.96
CA PHE A 9 16.49 -11.24 4.82
C PHE A 9 15.88 -9.84 4.61
N GLY A 10 15.06 -9.68 3.57
CA GLY A 10 14.43 -8.40 3.21
C GLY A 10 15.37 -7.40 2.51
N THR A 11 16.61 -7.78 2.19
CA THR A 11 17.56 -6.98 1.40
C THR A 11 17.63 -7.47 -0.05
N GLU A 12 18.28 -6.71 -0.93
CA GLU A 12 18.49 -7.15 -2.33
C GLU A 12 19.44 -8.35 -2.47
N GLN A 13 20.18 -8.66 -1.40
CA GLN A 13 21.06 -9.83 -1.33
C GLN A 13 20.25 -11.12 -1.11
N ASP A 14 18.99 -11.01 -0.69
CA ASP A 14 18.07 -12.14 -0.61
C ASP A 14 17.68 -12.58 -2.02
N ARG A 15 18.20 -13.73 -2.43
CA ARG A 15 17.91 -14.33 -3.74
C ARG A 15 16.61 -15.12 -3.76
N VAL A 16 16.02 -15.39 -2.59
CA VAL A 16 14.81 -16.21 -2.44
C VAL A 16 13.57 -15.32 -2.36
N ASN A 17 13.62 -14.29 -1.52
CA ASN A 17 12.47 -13.39 -1.29
C ASN A 17 12.60 -12.11 -2.10
N CYS A 18 11.46 -11.60 -2.56
CA CYS A 18 11.44 -10.34 -3.29
C CYS A 18 11.61 -9.18 -2.31
N SER A 19 12.76 -8.53 -2.34
CA SER A 19 13.05 -7.33 -1.54
C SER A 19 12.02 -6.21 -1.77
N PHE A 20 11.61 -5.97 -3.02
CA PHE A 20 10.62 -4.94 -3.37
C PHE A 20 9.25 -5.24 -2.74
N TYR A 21 8.76 -6.48 -2.90
CA TYR A 21 7.48 -6.86 -2.30
C TYR A 21 7.54 -6.80 -0.77
N TYR A 22 8.65 -7.23 -0.19
CA TYR A 22 8.82 -7.18 1.26
C TYR A 22 8.81 -5.75 1.81
N LYS A 23 9.51 -4.83 1.14
CA LYS A 23 9.63 -3.44 1.59
C LYS A 23 8.45 -2.56 1.22
N ILE A 24 7.87 -2.75 0.04
CA ILE A 24 6.87 -1.82 -0.54
C ILE A 24 5.48 -2.47 -0.58
N GLY A 25 5.36 -3.78 -0.44
CA GLY A 25 4.09 -4.49 -0.63
C GLY A 25 3.68 -4.68 -2.09
N ALA A 26 4.47 -4.16 -3.03
CA ALA A 26 4.24 -4.21 -4.46
C ALA A 26 5.48 -4.62 -5.25
N CYS A 27 5.28 -5.28 -6.40
CA CYS A 27 6.35 -5.69 -7.30
C CYS A 27 5.91 -5.53 -8.74
N ARG A 28 6.75 -4.91 -9.58
CA ARG A 28 6.51 -4.73 -11.02
C ARG A 28 6.28 -6.03 -11.80
N HIS A 29 6.74 -7.17 -11.29
CA HIS A 29 6.56 -8.47 -11.94
C HIS A 29 5.27 -9.18 -11.49
N GLY A 30 4.57 -8.66 -10.46
CA GLY A 30 3.36 -9.28 -9.92
C GLY A 30 3.55 -10.77 -9.61
N ASP A 31 2.60 -11.60 -10.03
CA ASP A 31 2.64 -13.05 -9.82
C ASP A 31 3.67 -13.77 -10.72
N ARG A 32 4.23 -13.08 -11.72
CA ARG A 32 5.31 -13.60 -12.57
C ARG A 32 6.70 -13.36 -11.96
N CYS A 33 6.78 -12.83 -10.75
CA CYS A 33 8.06 -12.64 -10.07
C CYS A 33 8.75 -13.98 -9.82
N SER A 34 10.04 -14.07 -10.15
CA SER A 34 10.86 -15.25 -9.87
C SER A 34 11.21 -15.41 -8.39
N ARG A 35 11.03 -14.36 -7.59
CA ARG A 35 11.27 -14.35 -6.13
C ARG A 35 9.95 -14.45 -5.37
N LYS A 36 10.00 -15.01 -4.15
CA LYS A 36 8.81 -15.21 -3.33
C LYS A 36 8.22 -13.91 -2.80
N HIS A 37 6.90 -13.79 -2.89
CA HIS A 37 6.09 -12.73 -2.30
C HIS A 37 5.40 -13.28 -1.04
N ILE A 38 5.95 -12.96 0.13
CA ILE A 38 5.41 -13.43 1.42
C ILE A 38 4.49 -12.36 1.98
N ARG A 39 3.19 -12.69 2.12
CA ARG A 39 2.23 -11.83 2.83
C ARG A 39 2.35 -12.08 4.33
N PRO A 40 2.48 -11.03 5.16
CA PRO A 40 2.54 -11.22 6.58
C PRO A 40 1.17 -11.68 7.14
N PRO A 41 1.15 -12.65 8.09
CA PRO A 41 -0.08 -13.10 8.72
C PRO A 41 -0.72 -12.01 9.59
N PHE A 42 0.09 -11.09 10.13
CA PHE A 42 -0.33 -9.94 10.91
C PHE A 42 0.54 -8.74 10.55
N SER A 43 -0.04 -7.55 10.54
CA SER A 43 0.68 -6.30 10.32
C SER A 43 -0.16 -5.12 10.78
N GLN A 44 0.51 -4.04 11.18
CA GLN A 44 -0.11 -2.74 11.43
C GLN A 44 -0.41 -1.98 10.13
N THR A 45 0.19 -2.37 9.00
CA THR A 45 0.01 -1.69 7.72
C THR A 45 -0.77 -2.51 6.71
N ILE A 46 -1.73 -1.85 6.07
CA ILE A 46 -2.53 -2.37 4.97
C ILE A 46 -2.21 -1.60 3.68
N LEU A 47 -2.36 -2.30 2.56
CA LEU A 47 -2.28 -1.75 1.21
C LEU A 47 -3.65 -1.94 0.54
N LEU A 48 -4.19 -0.83 0.06
CA LEU A 48 -5.33 -0.80 -0.84
C LEU A 48 -4.80 -0.48 -2.25
N PRO A 49 -4.74 -1.46 -3.16
CA PRO A 49 -4.17 -1.25 -4.47
C PRO A 49 -5.11 -0.46 -5.38
N ASN A 50 -4.57 0.46 -6.17
CA ASN A 50 -5.29 1.14 -7.25
C ASN A 50 -6.61 1.78 -6.79
N VAL A 51 -6.56 2.56 -5.71
CA VAL A 51 -7.70 3.30 -5.14
C VAL A 51 -7.74 4.74 -5.62
N TYR A 52 -6.60 5.42 -5.66
CA TYR A 52 -6.53 6.81 -6.12
C TYR A 52 -6.23 6.89 -7.62
N HIS A 53 -7.00 7.69 -8.33
CA HIS A 53 -6.82 7.92 -9.76
C HIS A 53 -6.64 9.40 -10.02
N ASN A 54 -5.39 9.85 -10.10
CA ASN A 54 -5.08 11.25 -10.35
C ASN A 54 -5.69 11.70 -11.70
N PRO A 55 -6.60 12.70 -11.70
CA PRO A 55 -7.20 13.21 -12.92
C PRO A 55 -6.17 13.79 -13.91
N ALA A 56 -5.01 14.25 -13.43
CA ALA A 56 -3.92 14.76 -14.25
C ALA A 56 -3.29 13.71 -15.18
N HIS A 57 -3.43 12.41 -14.86
CA HIS A 57 -2.96 11.32 -15.73
C HIS A 57 -3.89 11.06 -16.92
N ASN A 58 -5.07 11.69 -16.97
CA ASN A 58 -5.98 11.59 -18.10
C ASN A 58 -5.61 12.65 -19.17
N PRO A 59 -5.11 12.24 -20.36
CA PRO A 59 -4.68 13.17 -21.39
C PRO A 59 -5.81 14.02 -21.99
N ASN A 60 -7.08 13.63 -21.78
CA ASN A 60 -8.25 14.34 -22.28
C ASN A 60 -8.84 15.32 -21.27
N ALA A 61 -8.31 15.36 -20.06
CA ALA A 61 -8.86 16.20 -19.01
C ALA A 61 -7.99 17.44 -18.81
N THR A 62 -8.64 18.61 -18.74
CA THR A 62 -7.97 19.88 -18.48
C THR A 62 -8.44 20.38 -17.12
N TYR A 63 -7.56 20.28 -16.12
CA TYR A 63 -7.78 20.77 -14.77
C TYR A 63 -6.76 21.85 -14.44
N SER A 64 -7.15 22.84 -13.65
CA SER A 64 -6.19 23.74 -13.00
C SER A 64 -5.54 23.06 -11.80
N ASP A 65 -4.37 23.56 -11.36
CA ASP A 65 -3.69 23.05 -10.17
C ASP A 65 -4.58 23.11 -8.92
N ASP A 66 -5.38 24.18 -8.77
CA ASP A 66 -6.34 24.32 -7.67
C ASP A 66 -7.44 23.24 -7.69
N GLN A 67 -7.92 22.87 -8.88
CA GLN A 67 -8.93 21.82 -9.02
C GLN A 67 -8.35 20.45 -8.69
N LEU A 68 -7.12 20.18 -9.11
CA LEU A 68 -6.42 18.93 -8.79
C LEU A 68 -6.16 18.81 -7.29
N GLN A 69 -5.75 19.90 -6.64
CA GLN A 69 -5.55 19.92 -5.20
C GLN A 69 -6.86 19.69 -4.44
N GLN A 70 -7.95 20.35 -4.86
CA GLN A 70 -9.25 20.18 -4.23
C GLN A 70 -9.80 18.75 -4.39
N ASP A 71 -9.63 18.13 -5.56
CA ASP A 71 -10.01 16.74 -5.82
C ASP A 71 -9.19 15.77 -4.94
N PHE A 72 -7.89 16.01 -4.84
CA PHE A 72 -7.01 15.24 -3.96
C PHE A 72 -7.39 15.38 -2.48
N ASP A 73 -7.60 16.61 -2.00
CA ASP A 73 -7.97 16.87 -0.60
C ASP A 73 -9.29 16.18 -0.23
N THR A 74 -10.28 16.25 -1.13
CA THR A 74 -11.57 15.56 -0.97
C THR A 74 -11.37 14.04 -0.89
N THR A 75 -10.58 13.48 -1.80
CA THR A 75 -10.31 12.04 -1.81
C THR A 75 -9.52 11.61 -0.58
N TYR A 76 -8.55 12.40 -0.14
CA TYR A 76 -7.74 12.12 1.04
C TYR A 76 -8.58 12.16 2.32
N GLU A 77 -9.48 13.15 2.45
CA GLU A 77 -10.42 13.26 3.56
C GLU A 77 -11.36 12.06 3.62
N ASP A 78 -11.93 11.65 2.48
CA ASP A 78 -12.81 10.47 2.38
C ASP A 78 -12.08 9.19 2.80
N LEU A 79 -10.85 9.00 2.31
CA LEU A 79 -10.02 7.85 2.67
C LEU A 79 -9.69 7.85 4.15
N TYR A 80 -9.27 8.98 4.71
CA TYR A 80 -8.94 9.10 6.12
C TYR A 80 -10.16 8.82 7.00
N CYS A 81 -11.30 9.46 6.71
CA CYS A 81 -12.55 9.27 7.45
C CYS A 81 -13.04 7.82 7.40
N GLU A 82 -12.92 7.15 6.25
CA GLU A 82 -13.30 5.74 6.12
C GLU A 82 -12.36 4.82 6.90
N LEU A 83 -11.05 5.02 6.79
CA LEU A 83 -10.04 4.16 7.41
C LEU A 83 -9.95 4.35 8.93
N ALA A 84 -10.22 5.55 9.44
CA ALA A 84 -10.25 5.85 10.87
C ALA A 84 -11.38 5.11 11.62
N LYS A 85 -12.39 4.57 10.91
CA LYS A 85 -13.47 3.77 11.53
C LYS A 85 -12.98 2.45 12.12
N TYR A 86 -11.80 1.98 11.70
CA TYR A 86 -11.26 0.67 12.08
C TYR A 86 -10.25 0.72 13.22
N GLY A 87 -9.78 1.90 13.61
CA GLY A 87 -8.80 2.08 14.69
C GLY A 87 -8.01 3.38 14.60
N ASN A 88 -7.02 3.52 15.48
CA ASN A 88 -6.14 4.69 15.49
C ASN A 88 -5.19 4.68 14.29
N LEU A 89 -5.52 5.48 13.28
CA LEU A 89 -4.73 5.61 12.05
C LEU A 89 -3.54 6.55 12.27
N LEU A 90 -2.33 6.01 12.23
CA LEU A 90 -1.09 6.74 12.46
C LEU A 90 -0.55 7.40 11.19
N GLU A 91 -0.67 6.73 10.04
CA GLU A 91 -0.20 7.23 8.75
C GLU A 91 -1.11 6.81 7.61
N LEU A 92 -1.31 7.72 6.67
CA LEU A 92 -2.00 7.49 5.40
C LEU A 92 -1.12 8.03 4.27
N HIS A 93 -0.79 7.19 3.29
CA HIS A 93 0.02 7.56 2.13
C HIS A 93 -0.71 7.19 0.85
N VAL A 94 -0.77 8.12 -0.11
CA VAL A 94 -1.40 7.92 -1.41
C VAL A 94 -0.32 8.02 -2.49
N CYS A 95 -0.18 6.99 -3.32
CA CYS A 95 0.83 6.92 -4.36
C CYS A 95 0.33 7.51 -5.69
N ASP A 96 1.06 8.51 -6.19
CA ASP A 96 0.86 9.11 -7.51
C ASP A 96 1.84 8.56 -8.56
N ASN A 97 2.26 7.29 -8.41
CA ASN A 97 3.11 6.64 -9.40
C ASN A 97 2.32 6.32 -10.67
N VAL A 98 2.99 6.24 -11.82
CA VAL A 98 2.34 5.85 -13.10
C VAL A 98 2.43 4.34 -13.37
N GLY A 99 3.40 3.64 -12.74
CA GLY A 99 3.59 2.21 -12.99
C GLY A 99 2.49 1.34 -12.38
N ASP A 100 1.97 0.38 -13.15
CA ASP A 100 0.83 -0.50 -12.82
C ASP A 100 0.87 -1.18 -11.43
N HIS A 101 2.07 -1.34 -10.86
CA HIS A 101 2.26 -2.00 -9.57
C HIS A 101 2.16 -1.04 -8.37
N LEU A 102 2.25 0.27 -8.60
CA LEU A 102 2.22 1.32 -7.57
C LEU A 102 1.16 2.38 -7.80
N ILE A 103 0.63 2.51 -9.01
CA ILE A 103 -0.37 3.52 -9.35
C ILE A 103 -1.58 3.43 -8.43
N GLY A 104 -1.90 4.57 -7.80
CA GLY A 104 -3.07 4.69 -6.94
C GLY A 104 -3.04 3.87 -5.66
N ASN A 105 -1.90 3.28 -5.29
CA ASN A 105 -1.81 2.52 -4.05
C ASN A 105 -2.01 3.44 -2.84
N VAL A 106 -2.84 3.02 -1.91
CA VAL A 106 -3.03 3.70 -0.63
C VAL A 106 -2.51 2.80 0.48
N TYR A 107 -1.63 3.34 1.31
CA TYR A 107 -1.12 2.66 2.48
C TYR A 107 -1.66 3.30 3.74
N ALA A 108 -2.16 2.46 4.65
CA ALA A 108 -2.70 2.90 5.93
C ALA A 108 -2.04 2.11 7.05
N ARG A 109 -1.47 2.82 8.03
CA ARG A 109 -0.79 2.22 9.18
C ARG A 109 -1.55 2.54 10.46
N TYR A 110 -1.97 1.51 11.16
CA TYR A 110 -2.68 1.60 12.43
C TYR A 110 -1.71 1.48 13.61
N GLU A 111 -2.19 1.80 14.80
CA GLU A 111 -1.45 1.56 16.04
C GLU A 111 -1.34 0.06 16.34
N TRP A 112 -2.41 -0.70 16.11
CA TRP A 112 -2.49 -2.13 16.44
C TRP A 112 -2.76 -3.02 15.23
N GLU A 113 -2.19 -4.23 15.24
CA GLU A 113 -2.37 -5.22 14.17
C GLU A 113 -3.83 -5.70 14.06
N THR A 114 -4.58 -5.67 15.17
CA THR A 114 -6.00 -6.04 15.20
C THR A 114 -6.89 -5.02 14.48
N GLU A 115 -6.54 -3.73 14.52
CA GLU A 115 -7.25 -2.65 13.81
C GLU A 115 -7.05 -2.80 12.30
N ALA A 116 -5.79 -3.01 11.89
CA ALA A 116 -5.44 -3.32 10.51
C ALA A 116 -6.15 -4.60 10.01
N GLN A 117 -6.27 -5.63 10.85
CA GLN A 117 -7.02 -6.83 10.50
C GLN A 117 -8.51 -6.55 10.30
N ALA A 118 -9.12 -5.75 11.19
CA ALA A 118 -10.52 -5.36 11.07
C ALA A 118 -10.79 -4.57 9.77
N ALA A 119 -9.88 -3.66 9.40
CA ALA A 119 -9.95 -2.93 8.15
C ALA A 119 -9.87 -3.88 6.93
N VAL A 120 -8.93 -4.83 6.92
CA VAL A 120 -8.79 -5.82 5.84
C VAL A 120 -10.05 -6.66 5.68
N ASP A 121 -10.62 -7.14 6.78
CA ASP A 121 -11.80 -8.00 6.74
C ASP A 121 -13.04 -7.21 6.27
N ALA A 122 -13.21 -5.97 6.76
CA ALA A 122 -14.34 -5.13 6.37
C ALA A 122 -14.27 -4.66 4.91
N LEU A 123 -13.09 -4.22 4.45
CA LEU A 123 -12.91 -3.66 3.11
C LEU A 123 -12.94 -4.74 2.02
N ASN A 124 -12.39 -5.94 2.27
CA ASN A 124 -12.48 -7.04 1.30
C ASN A 124 -13.90 -7.60 1.14
N ASN A 125 -14.78 -7.40 2.13
CA ASN A 125 -16.20 -7.74 2.00
C ASN A 125 -16.99 -6.69 1.21
N ARG A 126 -16.47 -5.46 1.08
CA ARG A 126 -17.17 -4.33 0.44
C ARG A 126 -16.62 -3.99 -0.96
N TRP A 127 -15.33 -4.20 -1.19
CA TRP A 127 -14.65 -3.85 -2.44
C TRP A 127 -14.06 -5.07 -3.15
N SER A 128 -14.17 -5.08 -4.49
CA SER A 128 -13.59 -6.12 -5.35
C SER A 128 -12.06 -6.04 -5.45
N SER A 129 -11.47 -4.87 -5.15
CA SER A 129 -10.02 -4.68 -5.06
C SER A 129 -9.50 -5.30 -3.77
N SER A 130 -8.71 -6.37 -3.87
CA SER A 130 -8.25 -7.11 -2.69
C SER A 130 -7.29 -6.25 -1.85
N VAL A 131 -7.76 -5.76 -0.71
CA VAL A 131 -6.96 -5.12 0.34
C VAL A 131 -6.06 -6.17 0.98
N ARG A 132 -4.77 -5.85 1.19
CA ARG A 132 -3.76 -6.82 1.65
C ARG A 132 -2.94 -6.25 2.79
N ARG A 133 -2.52 -7.11 3.72
CA ARG A 133 -1.52 -6.78 4.75
C ARG A 133 -0.12 -6.73 4.13
N ILE A 134 0.70 -5.79 4.58
CA ILE A 134 2.09 -5.62 4.10
C ILE A 134 3.05 -5.36 5.26
N VAL A 135 4.36 -5.51 5.07
CA VAL A 135 5.33 -5.50 6.18
C VAL A 135 5.83 -4.10 6.56
N THR A 136 5.59 -3.05 5.74
CA THR A 136 6.20 -1.70 5.87
C THR A 136 6.21 -1.17 7.31
N ARG A 137 7.35 -1.35 7.99
CA ARG A 137 7.57 -0.98 9.40
C ARG A 137 8.23 0.38 9.60
N ASN A 138 8.75 1.01 8.54
CA ASN A 138 9.25 2.39 8.49
C ASN A 138 9.89 2.62 7.11
N ARG A 139 9.55 3.75 6.47
CA ARG A 139 9.87 4.15 5.08
C ARG A 139 8.92 3.57 4.03
N PHE A 140 7.78 4.24 3.91
CA PHE A 140 7.16 4.40 2.60
C PHE A 140 8.16 5.06 1.64
N PRO A 141 8.16 4.71 0.34
CA PRO A 141 9.02 5.34 -0.66
C PRO A 141 8.77 6.85 -0.78
#